data_AF-A0AAC9XMB1-F1
#
_entry.id   AF-A0AAC9XMB1-F1
#
_cell.length_a   1.000
_cell.length_b   1.000
_cell.length_c   1.000
_cell.angle_alpha   90.00
_cell.angle_beta   90.00
_cell.angle_gamma   90.00
#
_symmetry.space_group_name_H-M   'P 1'
#
loop_
_entity.id
_entity.type
_entity.pdbx_description
1 polymer ?
#
loop_
_entity_poly.entity_id
_entity_poly.type
_entity_poly.pdbx_seq_one_letter_code
_entity_poly.pdbx_strand_id
1 'polypeptide(L)'
;MKLLKGTPLLLSGILLTACGGSSDETDNNQNSNLPVKQIVGEFKSSATQCDYSVANTDVTLIVHKADGSVLSQYQMDTQGKFDIPWPKDAKHLTTIWQDNGYYNIDTSLNLNVSDMGIQNFYSDALNANCICQDISLDYSDIAAAYPNHQLQIASTIIDTSAPGAQRVCRAPQEAFKPLDLLLLPTNEADEEAYGALLDIPNAQNTIAVSADIFTEEKNQAKKVNYYRGYLDVDVIYAYGSNESGRVHFQYRPMDYYNTQPNVFVLPQLNPKNFIQFYRHEQLRNDQESLVFYSAGGRYPINDPDENHEILLPENQFELLQAMTDIATNSSSQTNYDFTNFNTGYQAMQLSVVSSNLDWTIFGELSGVIPDLKFPSAIEDSLSTQIEKVDLTLFGYYHAVGMNGIREAWAKDSRSGSEIRSAYFDNYVVESITTDIK
;
A
#
# COMPACT_ATOMS: atom_id res chain seq x y z
N MET A 1 7.24 -21.65 11.69
CA MET A 1 5.78 -21.92 11.56
C MET A 1 5.49 -22.59 10.21
N LYS A 2 4.84 -23.76 10.19
CA LYS A 2 4.50 -24.43 8.92
C LYS A 2 3.28 -23.75 8.31
N LEU A 3 3.54 -22.82 7.39
CA LEU A 3 2.58 -21.87 6.83
C LEU A 3 1.22 -22.48 6.43
N LEU A 4 1.17 -23.73 5.95
CA LEU A 4 -0.01 -24.27 5.27
C LEU A 4 -0.23 -25.78 5.52
N LYS A 5 -0.06 -26.27 6.76
CA LYS A 5 -0.54 -27.61 7.11
C LYS A 5 -1.98 -27.55 7.63
N GLY A 6 -2.97 -27.87 6.79
CA GLY A 6 -4.31 -28.08 7.34
C GLY A 6 -5.46 -28.42 6.38
N THR A 7 -5.47 -27.91 5.15
CA THR A 7 -6.66 -28.09 4.29
C THR A 7 -6.22 -28.55 2.90
N PRO A 8 -6.47 -29.82 2.52
CA PRO A 8 -6.21 -30.25 1.16
C PRO A 8 -7.22 -29.56 0.24
N LEU A 9 -6.76 -28.59 -0.55
CA LEU A 9 -7.42 -28.23 -1.81
C LEU A 9 -7.35 -29.49 -2.69
N LEU A 10 -8.41 -30.29 -2.62
CA LEU A 10 -8.50 -31.62 -3.20
C LEU A 10 -8.58 -31.53 -4.73
N LEU A 11 -7.43 -31.57 -5.40
CA LEU A 11 -7.34 -32.12 -6.75
C LEU A 11 -6.19 -33.12 -6.84
N SER A 12 -6.56 -34.40 -6.85
CA SER A 12 -5.64 -35.53 -7.05
C SER A 12 -5.25 -35.67 -8.52
N GLY A 13 -3.96 -35.91 -8.84
CA GLY A 13 -3.57 -36.23 -10.22
C GLY A 13 -2.07 -36.41 -10.56
N ILE A 14 -1.35 -37.31 -9.87
CA ILE A 14 -0.21 -38.17 -10.31
C ILE A 14 0.87 -37.63 -11.30
N LEU A 15 2.16 -37.53 -10.87
CA LEU A 15 3.29 -38.45 -11.22
C LEU A 15 4.71 -37.86 -10.96
N LEU A 16 5.50 -38.68 -10.25
CA LEU A 16 6.94 -39.01 -10.41
C LEU A 16 8.08 -38.06 -9.96
N THR A 17 8.61 -38.40 -8.78
CA THR A 17 10.02 -38.74 -8.45
C THR A 17 11.18 -38.23 -9.33
N ALA A 18 12.13 -37.54 -8.69
CA ALA A 18 13.57 -37.74 -8.91
C ALA A 18 14.39 -37.41 -7.65
N CYS A 19 15.24 -38.35 -7.25
CA CYS A 19 16.34 -38.20 -6.30
C CYS A 19 17.53 -37.47 -6.94
N GLY A 20 18.29 -36.74 -6.12
CA GLY A 20 19.68 -36.34 -6.41
C GLY A 20 19.97 -34.96 -5.84
N GLY A 21 21.01 -34.70 -5.06
CA GLY A 21 22.18 -35.46 -4.66
C GLY A 21 23.14 -34.44 -4.02
N SER A 22 23.65 -34.76 -2.84
CA SER A 22 24.53 -33.94 -2.00
C SER A 22 25.93 -33.79 -2.61
N SER A 23 26.54 -32.63 -2.43
CA SER A 23 27.99 -32.52 -2.22
C SER A 23 28.32 -31.28 -1.39
N ASP A 24 28.74 -31.53 -0.15
CA ASP A 24 29.42 -30.57 0.72
C ASP A 24 30.80 -30.25 0.14
N GLU A 25 31.06 -28.96 -0.14
CA GLU A 25 32.42 -28.44 -0.21
C GLU A 25 32.69 -27.59 1.03
N THR A 26 33.68 -28.04 1.78
CA THR A 26 34.20 -27.41 2.99
C THR A 26 35.27 -26.40 2.60
N ASP A 27 34.94 -25.11 2.67
CA ASP A 27 35.94 -24.07 2.51
C ASP A 27 36.43 -23.53 3.86
N ASN A 28 37.71 -23.77 4.10
CA ASN A 28 38.49 -23.32 5.24
C ASN A 28 38.70 -21.81 5.20
N ASN A 29 38.21 -21.14 6.25
CA ASN A 29 38.96 -20.20 7.08
C ASN A 29 39.85 -19.16 6.36
N GLN A 30 39.29 -17.97 6.10
CA GLN A 30 40.07 -16.73 6.13
C GLN A 30 39.39 -15.72 7.05
N ASN A 31 40.04 -15.53 8.20
CA ASN A 31 39.69 -14.56 9.22
C ASN A 31 40.15 -13.17 8.75
N SER A 32 39.32 -12.52 7.93
CA SER A 32 39.40 -11.08 7.68
C SER A 32 38.37 -10.40 8.57
N ASN A 33 38.82 -9.58 9.54
CA ASN A 33 37.97 -8.66 10.30
C ASN A 33 37.44 -7.56 9.36
N LEU A 34 36.55 -7.95 8.44
CA LEU A 34 35.73 -7.00 7.71
C LEU A 34 34.71 -6.42 8.69
N PRO A 35 34.46 -5.09 8.66
CA PRO A 35 33.43 -4.51 9.50
C PRO A 35 32.09 -5.19 9.20
N VAL A 36 31.43 -5.69 10.26
CA VAL A 36 30.12 -6.32 10.13
C VAL A 36 29.15 -5.25 9.62
N LYS A 37 28.51 -5.51 8.48
CA LYS A 37 27.46 -4.66 7.92
C LYS A 37 26.42 -4.38 9.01
N GLN A 38 25.87 -3.18 9.05
CA GLN A 38 24.77 -2.86 9.96
C GLN A 38 23.47 -2.69 9.18
N ILE A 39 22.34 -2.95 9.82
CA ILE A 39 21.03 -2.48 9.39
C ILE A 39 20.52 -1.47 10.41
N VAL A 40 20.07 -0.32 9.92
CA VAL A 40 19.46 0.72 10.74
C VAL A 40 18.01 0.95 10.36
N GLY A 41 17.23 1.52 11.27
CA GLY A 41 15.86 1.93 11.02
C GLY A 41 15.20 2.55 12.24
N GLU A 42 13.96 2.98 12.07
CA GLU A 42 13.14 3.60 13.10
C GLU A 42 11.69 3.14 12.99
N PHE A 43 11.04 2.99 14.13
CA PHE A 43 9.62 2.69 14.25
C PHE A 43 8.91 3.83 14.96
N LYS A 44 7.77 4.25 14.39
CA LYS A 44 6.90 5.27 14.96
C LYS A 44 5.47 4.76 15.06
N SER A 45 4.76 5.25 16.06
CA SER A 45 3.31 5.16 16.13
C SER A 45 2.73 6.54 15.86
N SER A 46 1.82 6.65 14.90
CA SER A 46 1.17 7.90 14.48
C SER A 46 -0.32 7.89 14.74
N ALA A 47 -0.88 9.05 15.08
CA ALA A 47 -2.31 9.25 15.12
C ALA A 47 -2.91 9.10 13.72
N THR A 48 -4.17 8.65 13.64
CA THR A 48 -4.90 8.52 12.36
C THR A 48 -5.55 9.83 11.93
N GLN A 49 -5.73 10.78 12.87
CA GLN A 49 -6.44 12.04 12.63
C GLN A 49 -5.52 13.25 12.40
N CYS A 50 -4.24 13.16 12.75
CA CYS A 50 -3.28 14.25 12.59
C CYS A 50 -1.85 13.69 12.51
N ASP A 51 -0.86 14.54 12.18
CA ASP A 51 0.53 14.12 12.01
C ASP A 51 1.30 13.94 13.34
N TYR A 52 0.58 13.80 14.46
CA TYR A 52 1.20 13.51 15.75
C TYR A 52 1.76 12.09 15.76
N SER A 53 3.04 11.96 16.09
CA SER A 53 3.73 10.68 16.18
C SER A 53 4.66 10.59 17.39
N VAL A 54 4.85 9.36 17.88
CA VAL A 54 5.77 9.02 18.96
C VAL A 54 6.66 7.86 18.53
N ALA A 55 7.80 7.71 19.18
CA ALA A 55 8.64 6.52 19.04
C ALA A 55 7.84 5.26 19.40
N ASN A 56 7.93 4.22 18.57
CA ASN A 56 7.38 2.91 18.89
C ASN A 56 8.51 1.99 19.39
N THR A 57 8.47 1.69 20.69
CA THR A 57 9.45 0.81 21.34
C THR A 57 9.00 -0.64 21.43
N ASP A 58 7.74 -0.91 21.13
CA ASP A 58 7.08 -2.21 21.35
C ASP A 58 7.17 -3.07 20.08
N VAL A 59 8.36 -3.11 19.49
CA VAL A 59 8.68 -3.82 18.26
C VAL A 59 9.85 -4.76 18.50
N THR A 60 9.67 -6.02 18.14
CA THR A 60 10.73 -7.03 18.16
C THR A 60 11.25 -7.24 16.75
N LEU A 61 12.58 -7.22 16.60
CA LEU A 61 13.25 -7.65 15.37
C LEU A 61 13.82 -9.05 15.54
N ILE A 62 13.68 -9.86 14.50
CA ILE A 62 14.29 -11.20 14.41
C ILE A 62 15.10 -11.25 13.14
N VAL A 63 16.38 -11.58 13.26
CA VAL A 63 17.27 -11.85 12.13
C VAL A 63 17.29 -13.35 11.91
N HIS A 64 17.04 -13.78 10.67
CA HIS A 64 17.08 -15.19 10.29
C HIS A 64 18.24 -15.52 9.35
N LYS A 65 18.66 -16.77 9.41
CA LYS A 65 19.50 -17.40 8.39
C LYS A 65 18.71 -17.75 7.14
N ALA A 66 19.40 -18.19 6.09
CA ALA A 66 18.82 -18.63 4.83
C ALA A 66 17.77 -19.76 4.97
N ASP A 67 17.90 -20.61 5.98
CA ASP A 67 17.00 -21.73 6.26
C ASP A 67 15.79 -21.32 7.12
N GLY A 68 15.66 -20.04 7.46
CA GLY A 68 14.59 -19.52 8.31
C GLY A 68 14.82 -19.70 9.81
N SER A 69 15.95 -20.29 10.25
CA SER A 69 16.28 -20.39 11.67
C SER A 69 16.65 -19.02 12.26
N VAL A 70 16.31 -18.81 13.54
CA VAL A 70 16.61 -17.57 14.26
C VAL A 70 18.12 -17.47 14.51
N LEU A 71 18.70 -16.36 14.09
CA LEU A 71 20.09 -16.00 14.37
C LEU A 71 20.19 -15.13 15.62
N SER A 72 19.36 -14.10 15.69
CA SER A 72 19.34 -13.14 16.81
C SER A 72 18.00 -12.44 16.91
N GLN A 73 17.72 -11.90 18.09
CA GLN A 73 16.54 -11.11 18.39
C GLN A 73 16.97 -9.78 19.02
N TYR A 74 16.31 -8.70 18.63
CA TYR A 74 16.56 -7.35 19.14
C TYR A 74 15.26 -6.68 19.57
N GLN A 75 15.37 -5.79 20.55
CA GLN A 75 14.32 -4.88 20.98
C GLN A 75 14.73 -3.45 20.63
N MET A 76 13.75 -2.57 20.46
CA MET A 76 14.02 -1.18 20.09
C MET A 76 14.61 -0.37 21.25
N ASP A 77 15.37 0.66 20.93
CA ASP A 77 15.79 1.63 21.91
C ASP A 77 14.63 2.55 22.35
N THR A 78 14.88 3.43 23.31
CA THR A 78 13.85 4.36 23.83
C THR A 78 13.38 5.40 22.82
N GLN A 79 14.04 5.51 21.67
CA GLN A 79 13.66 6.39 20.56
C GLN A 79 12.96 5.62 19.43
N GLY A 80 12.66 4.32 19.62
CA GLY A 80 12.09 3.47 18.57
C GLY A 80 13.08 3.16 17.45
N LYS A 81 14.38 3.38 17.67
CA LYS A 81 15.44 3.17 16.68
C LYS A 81 16.15 1.86 16.92
N PHE A 82 16.76 1.37 15.84
CA PHE A 82 17.68 0.25 15.91
C PHE A 82 18.88 0.47 14.99
N ASP A 83 20.01 -0.10 15.43
CA ASP A 83 21.26 -0.23 14.70
C ASP A 83 21.81 -1.60 15.10
N ILE A 84 21.65 -2.58 14.21
CA ILE A 84 21.93 -3.99 14.52
C ILE A 84 22.98 -4.58 13.57
N PRO A 85 23.87 -5.45 14.08
CA PRO A 85 24.79 -6.19 13.23
C PRO A 85 24.04 -7.07 12.23
N TRP A 86 24.52 -7.07 10.99
CA TRP A 86 24.09 -7.93 9.89
C TRP A 86 25.20 -8.92 9.54
N PRO A 87 25.29 -10.05 10.27
CA PRO A 87 26.35 -11.03 10.06
C PRO A 87 26.22 -11.72 8.69
N LYS A 88 27.30 -12.35 8.22
CA LYS A 88 27.38 -12.93 6.86
C LYS A 88 26.31 -14.00 6.59
N ASP A 89 25.87 -14.70 7.62
CA ASP A 89 24.82 -15.73 7.56
C ASP A 89 23.38 -15.17 7.70
N ALA A 90 23.21 -13.88 8.00
CA ALA A 90 21.91 -13.21 7.99
C ALA A 90 21.34 -13.08 6.57
N LYS A 91 20.05 -13.38 6.43
CA LYS A 91 19.33 -13.34 5.14
C LYS A 91 17.96 -12.70 5.22
N HIS A 92 17.23 -12.88 6.32
CA HIS A 92 15.88 -12.35 6.45
C HIS A 92 15.77 -11.52 7.72
N LEU A 93 14.88 -10.54 7.68
CA LEU A 93 14.53 -9.71 8.82
C LEU A 93 13.03 -9.81 9.01
N THR A 94 12.60 -10.16 10.22
CA THR A 94 11.20 -10.06 10.62
C THR A 94 11.02 -8.98 11.67
N THR A 95 10.02 -8.14 11.45
CA THR A 95 9.47 -7.21 12.43
C THR A 95 8.22 -7.82 13.04
N ILE A 96 8.08 -7.77 14.37
CA ILE A 96 6.89 -8.22 15.09
C ILE A 96 6.42 -7.10 16.03
N TRP A 97 5.15 -6.77 15.95
CA TRP A 97 4.48 -5.91 16.92
C TRP A 97 3.08 -6.44 17.23
N GLN A 98 2.48 -5.92 18.29
CA GLN A 98 1.12 -6.27 18.67
C GLN A 98 0.23 -5.03 18.63
N ASP A 99 -1.00 -5.22 18.19
CA ASP A 99 -2.08 -4.26 18.38
C ASP A 99 -3.29 -4.98 18.96
N ASN A 100 -3.78 -4.54 20.12
CA ASN A 100 -4.93 -5.12 20.82
C ASN A 100 -4.90 -6.66 20.97
N GLY A 101 -3.72 -7.24 21.19
CA GLY A 101 -3.53 -8.70 21.35
C GLY A 101 -3.44 -9.48 20.02
N TYR A 102 -3.47 -8.77 18.90
CA TYR A 102 -3.28 -9.30 17.55
C TYR A 102 -1.82 -9.13 17.13
N TYR A 103 -1.19 -10.21 16.64
CA TYR A 103 0.18 -10.15 16.14
C TYR A 103 0.19 -9.62 14.71
N ASN A 104 1.08 -8.66 14.46
CA ASN A 104 1.40 -8.21 13.12
C ASN A 104 2.87 -8.54 12.87
N ILE A 105 3.14 -9.26 11.79
CA ILE A 105 4.45 -9.79 11.46
C ILE A 105 4.78 -9.41 10.03
N ASP A 106 5.91 -8.73 9.83
CA ASP A 106 6.44 -8.42 8.51
C ASP A 106 7.79 -9.09 8.31
N THR A 107 7.91 -10.00 7.34
CA THR A 107 9.19 -10.61 6.97
C THR A 107 9.69 -10.05 5.65
N SER A 108 10.91 -9.51 5.66
CA SER A 108 11.68 -9.22 4.45
C SER A 108 12.63 -10.35 4.09
N LEU A 109 12.31 -11.11 3.04
CA LEU A 109 13.20 -12.13 2.48
C LEU A 109 14.38 -11.48 1.74
N ASN A 110 15.51 -12.19 1.76
CA ASN A 110 16.78 -11.81 1.14
C ASN A 110 17.11 -10.31 1.28
N LEU A 111 17.07 -9.80 2.51
CA LEU A 111 17.28 -8.39 2.80
C LEU A 111 18.72 -8.00 2.47
N ASN A 112 18.87 -7.01 1.58
CA ASN A 112 20.18 -6.48 1.20
C ASN A 112 20.23 -4.95 1.14
N VAL A 113 19.49 -4.27 2.01
CA VAL A 113 19.66 -2.82 2.23
C VAL A 113 20.52 -2.57 3.46
N SER A 114 20.89 -1.33 3.74
CA SER A 114 21.53 -0.94 5.02
C SER A 114 20.60 -0.12 5.91
N ASP A 115 19.50 0.39 5.34
CA ASP A 115 18.57 1.29 5.99
C ASP A 115 17.15 0.87 5.66
N MET A 116 16.34 0.63 6.69
CA MET A 116 14.93 0.25 6.60
C MET A 116 13.99 1.48 6.62
N GLY A 117 14.53 2.69 6.76
CA GLY A 117 13.76 3.92 6.83
C GLY A 117 13.04 4.11 8.16
N ILE A 118 11.94 4.86 8.09
CA ILE A 118 10.98 5.03 9.17
C ILE A 118 9.74 4.21 8.83
N GLN A 119 9.46 3.18 9.64
CA GLN A 119 8.24 2.39 9.55
C GLN A 119 7.21 2.95 10.52
N ASN A 120 6.01 3.26 10.00
CA ASN A 120 4.98 3.96 10.75
C ASN A 120 3.77 3.06 10.97
N PHE A 121 3.30 2.99 12.22
CA PHE A 121 2.12 2.25 12.63
C PHE A 121 1.04 3.22 13.08
N TYR A 122 -0.18 3.05 12.59
CA TYR A 122 -1.27 3.94 12.98
C TYR A 122 -1.94 3.45 14.27
N SER A 123 -2.29 4.39 15.15
CA SER A 123 -2.98 4.10 16.40
C SER A 123 -4.03 5.16 16.72
N ASP A 124 -5.29 4.74 16.79
CA ASP A 124 -6.39 5.63 17.18
C ASP A 124 -6.26 6.14 18.62
N ALA A 125 -5.55 5.41 19.50
CA ALA A 125 -5.28 5.85 20.86
C ALA A 125 -4.49 7.17 20.89
N LEU A 126 -3.65 7.41 19.89
CA LEU A 126 -2.86 8.64 19.78
C LEU A 126 -3.69 9.85 19.34
N ASN A 127 -4.91 9.65 18.80
CA ASN A 127 -5.80 10.75 18.42
C ASN A 127 -6.17 11.66 19.60
N ALA A 128 -6.07 11.17 20.85
CA ALA A 128 -6.25 12.00 22.04
C ALA A 128 -5.24 13.16 22.14
N ASN A 129 -4.13 13.10 21.40
CA ASN A 129 -3.12 14.16 21.31
C ASN A 129 -3.38 15.15 20.16
N CYS A 130 -4.33 14.85 19.27
CA CYS A 130 -4.71 15.76 18.20
C CYS A 130 -5.59 16.89 18.74
N ILE A 131 -5.36 18.11 18.25
CA ILE A 131 -6.22 19.25 18.50
C ILE A 131 -7.24 19.30 17.37
N CYS A 132 -8.48 18.95 17.68
CA CYS A 132 -9.57 18.91 16.70
C CYS A 132 -10.61 20.00 16.98
N GLN A 133 -11.19 20.53 15.92
CA GLN A 133 -12.32 21.45 15.98
C GLN A 133 -13.36 21.07 14.93
N ASP A 134 -14.63 21.27 15.28
CA ASP A 134 -15.73 21.15 14.32
C ASP A 134 -15.99 22.55 13.75
N ILE A 135 -15.86 22.68 12.44
CA ILE A 135 -16.11 23.92 11.70
C ILE A 135 -17.40 23.77 10.88
N SER A 136 -18.11 24.88 10.73
CA SER A 136 -19.25 25.02 9.84
C SER A 136 -18.82 25.79 8.60
N LEU A 137 -18.97 25.19 7.43
CA LEU A 137 -18.65 25.79 6.15
C LEU A 137 -19.94 26.26 5.47
N ASP A 138 -20.03 27.55 5.16
CA ASP A 138 -21.13 28.13 4.40
C ASP A 138 -20.77 28.14 2.90
N TYR A 139 -21.52 27.38 2.10
CA TYR A 139 -21.31 27.18 0.67
C TYR A 139 -22.28 27.98 -0.20
N SER A 140 -23.04 28.92 0.38
CA SER A 140 -24.09 29.67 -0.34
C SER A 140 -23.57 30.39 -1.58
N ASP A 141 -22.35 30.94 -1.52
CA ASP A 141 -21.70 31.59 -2.66
C ASP A 141 -21.35 30.59 -3.78
N ILE A 142 -20.82 29.41 -3.42
CA ILE A 142 -20.56 28.32 -4.38
C ILE A 142 -21.85 27.86 -5.06
N ALA A 143 -22.92 27.62 -4.29
CA ALA A 143 -24.20 27.19 -4.82
C ALA A 143 -24.81 28.20 -5.81
N ALA A 144 -24.61 29.50 -5.55
CA ALA A 144 -25.08 30.56 -6.43
C ALA A 144 -24.25 30.69 -7.71
N ALA A 145 -22.91 30.58 -7.62
CA ALA A 145 -22.00 30.74 -8.75
C ALA A 145 -21.95 29.51 -9.67
N TYR A 146 -22.08 28.30 -9.11
CA TYR A 146 -21.93 27.03 -9.82
C TYR A 146 -23.15 26.12 -9.64
N PRO A 147 -24.35 26.51 -10.12
CA PRO A 147 -25.60 25.76 -9.88
C PRO A 147 -25.66 24.39 -10.58
N ASN A 148 -24.77 24.15 -11.56
CA ASN A 148 -24.68 22.89 -12.30
C ASN A 148 -23.50 22.02 -11.85
N HIS A 149 -22.88 22.34 -10.71
CA HIS A 149 -21.74 21.60 -10.16
C HIS A 149 -22.09 20.97 -8.82
N GLN A 150 -21.41 19.88 -8.52
CA GLN A 150 -21.40 19.24 -7.21
C GLN A 150 -20.06 19.50 -6.54
N LEU A 151 -20.10 19.99 -5.29
CA LEU A 151 -18.91 20.14 -4.46
C LEU A 151 -18.57 18.81 -3.81
N GLN A 152 -17.30 18.46 -3.84
CA GLN A 152 -16.75 17.30 -3.17
C GLN A 152 -15.67 17.72 -2.19
N ILE A 153 -15.71 17.18 -0.98
CA ILE A 153 -14.67 17.33 0.06
C ILE A 153 -14.33 15.94 0.57
N ALA A 154 -13.04 15.57 0.54
CA ALA A 154 -12.57 14.26 0.99
C ALA A 154 -13.39 13.07 0.42
N SER A 155 -13.63 13.07 -0.90
CA SER A 155 -14.44 12.05 -1.60
C SER A 155 -15.94 12.02 -1.29
N THR A 156 -16.44 12.97 -0.50
CA THR A 156 -17.87 13.06 -0.14
C THR A 156 -18.52 14.21 -0.91
N ILE A 157 -19.63 13.92 -1.59
CA ILE A 157 -20.46 14.95 -2.23
C ILE A 157 -21.16 15.75 -1.14
N ILE A 158 -21.03 17.07 -1.22
CA ILE A 158 -21.56 18.02 -0.25
C ILE A 158 -22.83 18.65 -0.79
N ASP A 159 -23.88 18.66 0.02
CA ASP A 159 -25.07 19.47 -0.23
C ASP A 159 -24.73 20.94 0.04
N THR A 160 -24.64 21.73 -1.03
CA THR A 160 -24.30 23.16 -0.93
C THR A 160 -25.50 24.05 -0.58
N SER A 161 -26.70 23.48 -0.42
CA SER A 161 -27.92 24.23 -0.05
C SER A 161 -27.98 24.61 1.44
N ALA A 162 -27.12 24.01 2.27
CA ALA A 162 -27.01 24.30 3.70
C ALA A 162 -25.54 24.29 4.16
N PRO A 163 -25.21 24.95 5.29
CA PRO A 163 -23.88 24.86 5.86
C PRO A 163 -23.50 23.42 6.23
N GLY A 164 -22.29 23.00 5.88
CA GLY A 164 -21.77 21.68 6.20
C GLY A 164 -20.89 21.69 7.43
N ALA A 165 -21.00 20.67 8.29
CA ALA A 165 -20.07 20.47 9.40
C ALA A 165 -18.87 19.64 8.92
N GLN A 166 -17.65 20.09 9.23
CA GLN A 166 -16.42 19.36 8.98
C GLN A 166 -15.61 19.27 10.26
N ARG A 167 -15.05 18.10 10.54
CA ARG A 167 -14.11 17.93 11.65
C ARG A 167 -12.69 17.98 11.10
N VAL A 168 -11.91 18.92 11.59
CA VAL A 168 -10.49 19.06 11.22
C VAL A 168 -9.63 18.85 12.45
N CYS A 169 -8.46 18.25 12.26
CA CYS A 169 -7.54 17.91 13.33
C CYS A 169 -6.11 18.31 12.92
N ARG A 170 -5.29 18.66 13.91
CA ARG A 170 -3.87 18.99 13.74
C ARG A 170 -3.06 18.47 14.92
N ALA A 171 -1.77 18.24 14.70
CA ALA A 171 -0.88 17.96 15.82
C ALA A 171 -0.63 19.25 16.64
N PRO A 172 -0.19 19.12 17.91
CA PRO A 172 0.23 20.27 18.69
C PRO A 172 1.30 21.08 17.97
N GLN A 173 1.18 22.41 17.99
CA GLN A 173 2.08 23.37 17.32
C GLN A 173 2.09 23.35 15.78
N GLU A 174 1.29 22.52 15.13
CA GLU A 174 1.13 22.54 13.67
C GLU A 174 -0.09 23.36 13.26
N ALA A 175 -0.21 23.70 11.97
CA ALA A 175 -1.43 24.26 11.40
C ALA A 175 -2.40 23.13 11.01
N PHE A 176 -3.68 23.46 10.80
CA PHE A 176 -4.59 22.53 10.13
C PHE A 176 -4.15 22.34 8.68
N LYS A 177 -4.20 21.10 8.18
CA LYS A 177 -4.08 20.85 6.74
C LYS A 177 -5.25 21.55 6.02
N PRO A 178 -5.02 22.12 4.83
CA PRO A 178 -6.10 22.75 4.06
C PRO A 178 -7.14 21.70 3.67
N LEU A 179 -8.39 22.12 3.54
CA LEU A 179 -9.44 21.29 2.98
C LEU A 179 -9.35 21.29 1.46
N ASP A 180 -9.29 20.10 0.90
CA ASP A 180 -9.38 19.84 -0.53
C ASP A 180 -10.83 19.98 -1.00
N LEU A 181 -11.05 20.96 -1.89
CA LEU A 181 -12.33 21.23 -2.53
C LEU A 181 -12.24 20.88 -4.01
N LEU A 182 -13.21 20.10 -4.49
CA LEU A 182 -13.33 19.75 -5.90
C LEU A 182 -14.75 20.00 -6.39
N LEU A 183 -14.91 20.88 -7.37
CA LEU A 183 -16.17 21.11 -8.08
C LEU A 183 -16.19 20.29 -9.37
N LEU A 184 -17.16 19.38 -9.45
CA LEU A 184 -17.37 18.53 -10.60
C LEU A 184 -18.68 18.90 -11.29
N PRO A 185 -18.77 18.81 -12.63
CA PRO A 185 -20.03 19.00 -13.31
C PRO A 185 -21.04 17.92 -12.88
N THR A 186 -22.32 18.29 -12.79
CA THR A 186 -23.42 17.35 -12.53
C THR A 186 -23.87 16.61 -13.79
N ASN A 187 -23.54 17.15 -14.96
CA ASN A 187 -23.82 16.56 -16.26
C ASN A 187 -22.49 16.20 -16.94
N GLU A 188 -22.37 14.95 -17.41
CA GLU A 188 -21.19 14.45 -18.10
C GLU A 188 -20.91 15.13 -19.45
N ALA A 189 -21.86 15.90 -19.99
CA ALA A 189 -21.65 16.73 -21.18
C ALA A 189 -20.91 18.05 -20.88
N ASP A 190 -20.89 18.48 -19.62
CA ASP A 190 -20.16 19.67 -19.19
C ASP A 190 -18.73 19.25 -18.81
N GLU A 191 -17.71 19.89 -19.39
CA GLU A 191 -16.31 19.54 -19.17
C GLU A 191 -15.60 20.50 -18.20
N GLU A 192 -16.35 21.43 -17.60
CA GLU A 192 -15.80 22.41 -16.66
C GLU A 192 -15.79 21.84 -15.25
N ALA A 193 -14.60 21.59 -14.71
CA ALA A 193 -14.37 21.21 -13.33
C ALA A 193 -13.28 22.12 -12.71
N TYR A 194 -13.31 22.26 -11.40
CA TYR A 194 -12.43 23.16 -10.66
C TYR A 194 -11.97 22.54 -9.35
N GLY A 195 -10.80 22.91 -8.87
CA GLY A 195 -10.26 22.43 -7.60
C GLY A 195 -9.56 23.54 -6.85
N ALA A 196 -9.58 23.46 -5.52
CA ALA A 196 -8.99 24.47 -4.66
C ALA A 196 -8.61 23.88 -3.31
N LEU A 197 -7.72 24.58 -2.61
CA LEU A 197 -7.34 24.29 -1.23
C LEU A 197 -7.84 25.43 -0.34
N LEU A 198 -8.67 25.09 0.65
CA LEU A 198 -9.20 26.03 1.62
C LEU A 198 -8.39 25.95 2.92
N ASP A 199 -7.65 27.01 3.23
CA ASP A 199 -6.93 27.12 4.50
C ASP A 199 -7.89 27.21 5.68
N ILE A 200 -7.58 26.49 6.75
CA ILE A 200 -8.43 26.44 7.95
C ILE A 200 -7.82 27.25 9.09
N PRO A 201 -8.43 28.38 9.49
CA PRO A 201 -7.93 29.20 10.58
C PRO A 201 -8.10 28.53 11.95
N ASN A 202 -7.14 28.77 12.84
CA ASN A 202 -7.08 28.17 14.17
C ASN A 202 -8.17 28.61 15.17
N ALA A 203 -8.95 29.66 14.86
CA ALA A 203 -9.84 30.32 15.83
C ALA A 203 -11.23 30.67 15.28
N GLN A 204 -11.64 30.04 14.16
CA GLN A 204 -12.97 30.25 13.60
C GLN A 204 -13.72 28.92 13.48
N ASN A 205 -14.95 28.92 13.96
CA ASN A 205 -15.85 27.77 13.88
C ASN A 205 -16.82 27.90 12.71
N THR A 206 -16.84 29.03 12.01
CA THR A 206 -17.66 29.24 10.82
C THR A 206 -16.83 29.93 9.76
N ILE A 207 -16.80 29.37 8.56
CA ILE A 207 -16.03 29.87 7.43
C ILE A 207 -16.98 30.01 6.25
N ALA A 208 -17.11 31.21 5.70
CA ALA A 208 -17.78 31.42 4.43
C ALA A 208 -16.82 31.03 3.29
N VAL A 209 -17.24 30.07 2.46
CA VAL A 209 -16.43 29.60 1.34
C VAL A 209 -16.85 30.36 0.10
N SER A 210 -16.03 31.31 -0.34
CA SER A 210 -16.32 32.11 -1.52
C SER A 210 -16.07 31.32 -2.81
N ALA A 211 -16.94 31.52 -3.81
CA ALA A 211 -16.79 30.98 -5.15
C ALA A 211 -15.52 31.47 -5.87
N ASP A 212 -14.99 32.63 -5.46
CA ASP A 212 -13.76 33.22 -6.01
C ASP A 212 -12.55 32.29 -5.83
N ILE A 213 -12.59 31.37 -4.86
CA ILE A 213 -11.53 30.38 -4.64
C ILE A 213 -11.27 29.50 -5.87
N PHE A 214 -12.21 29.40 -6.82
CA PHE A 214 -12.06 28.58 -8.03
C PHE A 214 -11.68 29.39 -9.28
N THR A 215 -11.58 30.71 -9.20
CA THR A 215 -11.51 31.59 -10.40
C THR A 215 -10.11 31.72 -11.01
N GLU A 216 -9.06 31.42 -10.26
CA GLU A 216 -7.69 31.47 -10.78
C GLU A 216 -7.44 30.37 -11.84
N GLU A 217 -6.60 30.68 -12.84
CA GLU A 217 -6.27 29.72 -13.91
C GLU A 217 -5.75 28.38 -13.36
N LYS A 218 -4.95 28.44 -12.28
CA LYS A 218 -4.37 27.24 -11.67
C LYS A 218 -5.42 26.26 -11.11
N ASN A 219 -6.62 26.76 -10.80
CA ASN A 219 -7.72 26.02 -10.19
C ASN A 219 -8.63 25.36 -11.22
N GLN A 220 -8.42 25.62 -12.52
CA GLN A 220 -9.14 24.97 -13.59
C GLN A 220 -8.66 23.54 -13.76
N ALA A 221 -9.58 22.57 -13.66
CA ALA A 221 -9.26 21.19 -13.92
C ALA A 221 -9.27 20.90 -15.42
N LYS A 222 -8.55 19.85 -15.80
CA LYS A 222 -8.49 19.33 -17.16
C LYS A 222 -9.04 17.91 -17.17
N LYS A 223 -10.00 17.66 -18.05
CA LYS A 223 -10.47 16.29 -18.32
C LYS A 223 -9.31 15.48 -18.87
N VAL A 224 -9.13 14.26 -18.36
CA VAL A 224 -8.11 13.34 -18.87
C VAL A 224 -8.67 12.58 -20.05
N ASN A 225 -7.96 12.60 -21.18
CA ASN A 225 -8.26 11.75 -22.32
C ASN A 225 -7.68 10.36 -22.10
N TYR A 226 -8.53 9.35 -21.97
CA TYR A 226 -8.09 7.96 -21.81
C TYR A 226 -8.97 7.02 -22.60
N TYR A 227 -8.51 5.80 -22.87
CA TYR A 227 -9.35 4.75 -23.43
C TYR A 227 -9.04 3.41 -22.79
N ARG A 228 -10.04 2.51 -22.79
CA ARG A 228 -9.86 1.14 -22.31
C ARG A 228 -9.18 0.34 -23.41
N GLY A 229 -8.15 -0.41 -23.05
CA GLY A 229 -7.67 -1.53 -23.86
C GLY A 229 -8.66 -2.69 -23.85
N TYR A 230 -8.13 -3.92 -23.97
CA TYR A 230 -8.92 -5.15 -24.18
C TYR A 230 -9.81 -5.60 -23.00
N LEU A 231 -9.80 -4.91 -21.84
CA LEU A 231 -10.35 -5.44 -20.58
C LEU A 231 -11.36 -4.56 -19.86
N ASP A 232 -12.19 -5.24 -19.07
CA ASP A 232 -13.13 -4.61 -18.17
C ASP A 232 -12.46 -4.10 -16.88
N VAL A 233 -12.15 -2.81 -16.86
CA VAL A 233 -11.86 -2.02 -15.65
C VAL A 233 -13.18 -1.74 -14.91
N ASP A 234 -13.20 -1.92 -13.60
CA ASP A 234 -14.39 -1.69 -12.74
C ASP A 234 -14.43 -0.29 -12.15
N VAL A 235 -13.26 0.30 -11.93
CA VAL A 235 -13.13 1.61 -11.30
C VAL A 235 -11.91 2.35 -11.83
N ILE A 236 -12.09 3.66 -12.01
CA ILE A 236 -11.01 4.60 -12.22
C ILE A 236 -11.04 5.69 -11.14
N TYR A 237 -9.84 6.08 -10.74
CA TYR A 237 -9.55 7.15 -9.82
C TYR A 237 -8.70 8.21 -10.52
N ALA A 238 -8.89 9.46 -10.14
CA ALA A 238 -7.98 10.55 -10.48
C ALA A 238 -7.64 11.34 -9.22
N TYR A 239 -6.40 11.81 -9.11
CA TYR A 239 -5.98 12.65 -7.99
C TYR A 239 -4.71 13.43 -8.31
N GLY A 240 -4.51 14.50 -7.54
CA GLY A 240 -3.25 15.21 -7.46
C GLY A 240 -2.42 14.81 -6.25
N SER A 241 -1.16 15.18 -6.25
CA SER A 241 -0.30 15.16 -5.06
C SER A 241 0.46 16.48 -4.94
N ASN A 242 0.45 17.06 -3.75
CA ASN A 242 1.14 18.30 -3.40
C ASN A 242 1.67 18.22 -1.95
N GLU A 243 2.09 19.36 -1.37
CA GLU A 243 2.65 19.42 -0.01
C GLU A 243 1.68 19.01 1.10
N SER A 244 0.37 18.89 0.80
CA SER A 244 -0.65 18.36 1.71
C SER A 244 -0.91 16.85 1.53
N GLY A 245 -0.14 16.19 0.64
CA GLY A 245 -0.29 14.76 0.34
C GLY A 245 -1.15 14.52 -0.90
N ARG A 246 -2.02 13.51 -0.84
CA ARG A 246 -2.97 13.20 -1.92
C ARG A 246 -4.19 14.12 -1.82
N VAL A 247 -4.56 14.75 -2.93
CA VAL A 247 -5.64 15.74 -3.01
C VAL A 247 -6.47 15.57 -4.28
N HIS A 248 -7.63 16.21 -4.33
CA HIS A 248 -8.60 16.23 -5.41
C HIS A 248 -9.00 14.83 -5.89
N PHE A 249 -9.14 13.91 -4.93
CA PHE A 249 -9.37 12.50 -5.21
C PHE A 249 -10.77 12.27 -5.77
N GLN A 250 -10.86 11.61 -6.91
CA GLN A 250 -12.10 11.23 -7.58
C GLN A 250 -12.22 9.73 -7.61
N TYR A 251 -13.41 9.23 -7.31
CA TYR A 251 -13.83 7.85 -7.54
C TYR A 251 -14.89 7.83 -8.65
N ARG A 252 -14.67 7.00 -9.67
CA ARG A 252 -15.64 6.77 -10.74
C ARG A 252 -15.79 5.28 -11.00
N PRO A 253 -16.94 4.68 -10.66
CA PRO A 253 -17.24 3.32 -11.08
C PRO A 253 -17.38 3.30 -12.60
N MET A 254 -16.93 2.21 -13.20
CA MET A 254 -17.11 1.93 -14.62
C MET A 254 -18.12 0.78 -14.72
N ASP A 255 -19.18 0.99 -15.48
CA ASP A 255 -20.23 -0.01 -15.65
C ASP A 255 -20.73 -0.06 -17.10
N TYR A 256 -21.73 -0.91 -17.35
CA TYR A 256 -22.31 -1.10 -18.67
C TYR A 256 -22.86 0.20 -19.30
N TYR A 257 -23.33 1.15 -18.48
CA TYR A 257 -23.91 2.40 -18.93
C TYR A 257 -22.90 3.55 -18.97
N ASN A 258 -21.81 3.43 -18.23
CA ASN A 258 -20.72 4.40 -18.19
C ASN A 258 -19.36 3.71 -18.33
N THR A 259 -19.03 3.37 -19.58
CA THR A 259 -17.77 2.69 -19.90
C THR A 259 -16.57 3.63 -19.91
N GLN A 260 -16.77 4.94 -19.80
CA GLN A 260 -15.68 5.93 -19.82
C GLN A 260 -16.09 7.21 -19.08
N PRO A 261 -16.23 7.15 -17.73
CA PRO A 261 -16.59 8.32 -16.93
C PRO A 261 -15.58 9.46 -17.09
N ASN A 262 -16.05 10.70 -17.04
CA ASN A 262 -15.11 11.81 -17.00
C ASN A 262 -14.34 11.81 -15.66
N VAL A 263 -13.02 11.94 -15.77
CA VAL A 263 -12.12 12.21 -14.65
C VAL A 263 -11.28 13.43 -14.97
N PHE A 264 -10.97 14.21 -13.93
CA PHE A 264 -10.29 15.49 -14.07
C PHE A 264 -9.00 15.53 -13.24
N VAL A 265 -8.00 16.28 -13.70
CA VAL A 265 -6.76 16.55 -12.97
C VAL A 265 -6.50 18.05 -12.91
N LEU A 266 -5.63 18.51 -12.01
CA LEU A 266 -5.29 19.93 -11.89
C LEU A 266 -3.77 20.15 -12.03
N PRO A 267 -3.24 20.16 -13.28
CA PRO A 267 -1.80 20.23 -13.53
C PRO A 267 -1.12 21.49 -13.01
N GLN A 268 -1.84 22.61 -12.96
CA GLN A 268 -1.31 23.88 -12.48
C GLN A 268 -1.38 24.03 -10.95
N LEU A 269 -2.27 23.29 -10.27
CA LEU A 269 -2.40 23.29 -8.81
C LEU A 269 -1.54 22.21 -8.14
N ASN A 270 -1.40 21.05 -8.79
CA ASN A 270 -0.72 19.89 -8.23
C ASN A 270 0.55 19.56 -9.03
N PRO A 271 1.73 19.48 -8.39
CA PRO A 271 2.99 19.14 -9.08
C PRO A 271 2.97 17.73 -9.69
N LYS A 272 2.12 16.83 -9.19
CA LYS A 272 1.89 15.52 -9.77
C LYS A 272 0.40 15.23 -9.86
N ASN A 273 0.00 14.58 -10.94
CA ASN A 273 -1.37 14.15 -11.17
C ASN A 273 -1.34 12.69 -11.64
N PHE A 274 -2.37 11.94 -11.30
CA PHE A 274 -2.42 10.50 -11.56
C PHE A 274 -3.81 10.07 -11.97
N ILE A 275 -3.85 9.07 -12.84
CA ILE A 275 -4.99 8.15 -12.89
C ILE A 275 -4.57 6.81 -12.30
N GLN A 276 -5.50 6.16 -11.65
CA GLN A 276 -5.32 4.84 -11.07
C GLN A 276 -6.58 4.03 -11.30
N PHE A 277 -6.45 2.77 -11.68
CA PHE A 277 -7.59 1.97 -12.12
C PHE A 277 -7.44 0.54 -11.65
N TYR A 278 -8.58 -0.11 -11.45
CA TYR A 278 -8.62 -1.46 -10.90
C TYR A 278 -9.70 -2.32 -11.56
N ARG A 279 -9.45 -3.61 -11.49
CA ARG A 279 -10.38 -4.69 -11.82
C ARG A 279 -10.40 -5.68 -10.66
N HIS A 280 -11.58 -6.21 -10.37
CA HIS A 280 -11.86 -7.21 -9.36
C HIS A 280 -12.74 -8.30 -9.99
N GLU A 281 -12.31 -9.54 -9.87
CA GLU A 281 -13.03 -10.68 -10.42
C GLU A 281 -13.18 -11.75 -9.33
N GLN A 282 -14.40 -12.24 -9.13
CA GLN A 282 -14.62 -13.40 -8.27
C GLN A 282 -14.41 -14.67 -9.08
N LEU A 283 -13.30 -15.37 -8.85
CA LEU A 283 -12.94 -16.60 -9.57
C LEU A 283 -13.66 -17.84 -9.03
N ARG A 284 -13.91 -17.88 -7.72
CA ARG A 284 -14.54 -19.03 -7.04
C ARG A 284 -15.37 -18.58 -5.85
N ASN A 285 -16.54 -19.20 -5.65
CA ASN A 285 -17.35 -19.04 -4.45
C ASN A 285 -18.06 -20.36 -4.17
N ASP A 286 -17.52 -21.13 -3.22
CA ASP A 286 -18.06 -22.42 -2.81
C ASP A 286 -18.16 -22.49 -1.27
N GLN A 287 -18.44 -23.68 -0.74
CA GLN A 287 -18.61 -23.87 0.70
C GLN A 287 -17.29 -23.79 1.47
N GLU A 288 -16.15 -24.04 0.81
CA GLU A 288 -14.84 -24.12 1.44
C GLU A 288 -14.09 -22.78 1.37
N SER A 289 -14.33 -22.00 0.30
CA SER A 289 -13.57 -20.79 0.06
C SER A 289 -14.27 -19.78 -0.86
N LEU A 290 -13.76 -18.56 -0.81
CA LEU A 290 -14.06 -17.47 -1.71
C LEU A 290 -12.72 -16.97 -2.29
N VAL A 291 -12.62 -16.92 -3.62
CA VAL A 291 -11.40 -16.54 -4.32
C VAL A 291 -11.65 -15.32 -5.20
N PHE A 292 -10.84 -14.30 -4.99
CA PHE A 292 -10.85 -13.07 -5.77
C PHE A 292 -9.52 -12.88 -6.48
N TYR A 293 -9.60 -12.35 -7.69
CA TYR A 293 -8.50 -11.77 -8.42
C TYR A 293 -8.66 -10.26 -8.46
N SER A 294 -7.58 -9.53 -8.24
CA SER A 294 -7.54 -8.09 -8.45
C SER A 294 -6.36 -7.71 -9.31
N ALA A 295 -6.56 -6.75 -10.21
CA ALA A 295 -5.49 -6.13 -10.97
C ALA A 295 -5.60 -4.62 -10.85
N GLY A 296 -4.46 -3.93 -10.78
CA GLY A 296 -4.43 -2.48 -10.67
C GLY A 296 -3.25 -1.87 -11.41
N GLY A 297 -3.45 -0.64 -11.87
CA GLY A 297 -2.41 0.17 -12.49
C GLY A 297 -2.53 1.63 -12.09
N ARG A 298 -1.40 2.35 -12.10
CA ARG A 298 -1.32 3.80 -11.93
C ARG A 298 -0.31 4.36 -12.90
N TYR A 299 -0.66 5.49 -13.52
CA TYR A 299 0.25 6.27 -14.34
C TYR A 299 0.19 7.76 -13.97
N PRO A 300 1.31 8.48 -14.03
CA PRO A 300 1.31 9.93 -13.94
C PRO A 300 0.69 10.54 -15.19
N ILE A 301 -0.14 11.58 -15.01
CA ILE A 301 -0.70 12.39 -16.10
C ILE A 301 0.15 13.66 -16.23
N ASN A 302 1.07 13.63 -17.18
CA ASN A 302 1.91 14.80 -17.51
C ASN A 302 1.22 15.74 -18.50
N ASP A 303 0.43 15.18 -19.41
CA ASP A 303 -0.42 15.90 -20.35
C ASP A 303 -1.81 15.28 -20.36
N PRO A 304 -2.87 15.97 -19.87
CA PRO A 304 -4.23 15.45 -19.88
C PRO A 304 -4.86 15.38 -21.28
N ASP A 305 -4.31 16.09 -22.27
CA ASP A 305 -4.83 16.11 -23.64
C ASP A 305 -4.34 14.90 -24.46
N GLU A 306 -3.23 14.27 -24.06
CA GLU A 306 -2.77 13.00 -24.64
C GLU A 306 -3.75 11.86 -24.36
N ASN A 307 -3.92 10.95 -25.33
CA ASN A 307 -4.74 9.76 -25.15
C ASN A 307 -3.98 8.70 -24.35
N HIS A 308 -4.39 8.48 -23.11
CA HIS A 308 -3.81 7.47 -22.21
C HIS A 308 -4.49 6.12 -22.39
N GLU A 309 -3.74 5.09 -22.78
CA GLU A 309 -4.25 3.73 -22.81
C GLU A 309 -4.25 3.12 -21.41
N ILE A 310 -5.40 2.60 -20.99
CA ILE A 310 -5.52 1.86 -19.74
C ILE A 310 -5.41 0.37 -20.03
N LEU A 311 -4.32 -0.23 -19.57
CA LEU A 311 -4.02 -1.66 -19.66
C LEU A 311 -3.88 -2.26 -18.26
N LEU A 312 -4.57 -3.38 -18.05
CA LEU A 312 -4.42 -4.22 -16.88
C LEU A 312 -3.86 -5.59 -17.27
N PRO A 313 -3.06 -6.22 -16.40
CA PRO A 313 -2.63 -7.61 -16.55
C PRO A 313 -3.79 -8.64 -16.59
N GLU A 314 -3.54 -9.79 -17.23
CA GLU A 314 -4.50 -10.90 -17.45
C GLU A 314 -3.94 -12.25 -17.01
N ASN A 315 -3.36 -12.34 -15.81
CA ASN A 315 -2.75 -13.60 -15.35
C ASN A 315 -3.56 -14.28 -14.25
N GLN A 316 -4.89 -14.10 -14.21
CA GLN A 316 -5.70 -14.56 -13.08
C GLN A 316 -5.63 -16.07 -12.85
N PHE A 317 -5.56 -16.88 -13.91
CA PHE A 317 -5.49 -18.33 -13.80
C PHE A 317 -4.07 -18.83 -13.49
N GLU A 318 -3.05 -18.20 -14.08
CA GLU A 318 -1.64 -18.47 -13.82
C GLU A 318 -1.28 -18.12 -12.37
N LEU A 319 -1.77 -16.98 -11.86
CA LEU A 319 -1.52 -16.53 -10.50
C LEU A 319 -2.27 -17.41 -9.49
N LEU A 320 -3.51 -17.80 -9.79
CA LEU A 320 -4.27 -18.76 -8.98
C LEU A 320 -3.57 -20.13 -8.92
N GLN A 321 -3.04 -20.61 -10.05
CA GLN A 321 -2.27 -21.84 -10.09
C GLN A 321 -1.00 -21.73 -9.25
N ALA A 322 -0.26 -20.62 -9.37
CA ALA A 322 0.96 -20.41 -8.59
C ALA A 322 0.69 -20.35 -7.07
N MET A 323 -0.42 -19.72 -6.67
CA MET A 323 -0.87 -19.73 -5.27
C MET A 323 -1.23 -21.15 -4.79
N THR A 324 -1.88 -21.95 -5.64
CA THR A 324 -2.21 -23.35 -5.36
C THR A 324 -0.94 -24.20 -5.20
N ASP A 325 0.06 -23.96 -6.03
CA ASP A 325 1.36 -24.65 -5.97
C ASP A 325 2.11 -24.30 -4.68
N ILE A 326 2.06 -23.04 -4.25
CA ILE A 326 2.61 -22.59 -2.95
C ILE A 326 1.92 -23.31 -1.79
N ALA A 327 0.59 -23.43 -1.84
CA ALA A 327 -0.17 -24.07 -0.78
C ALA A 327 0.10 -25.58 -0.67
N THR A 328 0.13 -26.27 -1.81
CA THR A 328 0.28 -27.74 -1.86
C THR A 328 1.71 -28.22 -1.58
N ASN A 329 2.74 -27.42 -1.91
CA ASN A 329 4.15 -27.81 -1.75
C ASN A 329 4.80 -27.34 -0.43
N SER A 330 4.03 -26.77 0.49
CA SER A 330 4.45 -26.15 1.75
C SER A 330 4.93 -27.14 2.84
N SER A 331 5.91 -27.99 2.53
CA SER A 331 6.38 -29.02 3.47
C SER A 331 7.49 -28.53 4.43
N SER A 332 8.35 -27.61 3.98
CA SER A 332 9.43 -26.99 4.78
C SER A 332 10.08 -25.76 4.12
N GLN A 333 10.02 -25.67 2.79
CA GLN A 333 10.42 -24.50 2.02
C GLN A 333 9.57 -24.46 0.76
N THR A 334 9.24 -23.27 0.28
CA THR A 334 8.44 -23.08 -0.93
C THR A 334 9.23 -22.28 -1.94
N ASN A 335 9.58 -22.91 -3.06
CA ASN A 335 10.18 -22.21 -4.20
C ASN A 335 9.07 -21.50 -4.99
N TYR A 336 9.39 -20.34 -5.55
CA TYR A 336 8.49 -19.60 -6.42
C TYR A 336 9.28 -18.85 -7.50
N ASP A 337 8.63 -18.60 -8.63
CA ASP A 337 9.16 -17.78 -9.72
C ASP A 337 8.03 -17.11 -10.51
N PHE A 338 7.93 -15.80 -10.35
CA PHE A 338 6.96 -14.92 -10.99
C PHE A 338 7.60 -13.98 -12.02
N THR A 339 8.87 -14.23 -12.40
CA THR A 339 9.61 -13.35 -13.32
C THR A 339 9.01 -13.28 -14.73
N ASN A 340 8.16 -14.24 -15.10
CA ASN A 340 7.53 -14.33 -16.42
C ASN A 340 6.18 -13.59 -16.55
N PHE A 341 5.63 -12.99 -15.47
CA PHE A 341 4.29 -12.40 -15.50
C PHE A 341 4.23 -11.03 -16.17
N ASN A 342 4.91 -10.02 -15.60
CA ASN A 342 4.90 -8.66 -16.13
C ASN A 342 6.24 -7.98 -15.83
N THR A 343 6.80 -7.27 -16.81
CA THR A 343 8.07 -6.55 -16.66
C THR A 343 8.00 -5.38 -15.68
N GLY A 344 6.79 -4.92 -15.34
CA GLY A 344 6.56 -3.87 -14.36
C GLY A 344 6.64 -4.36 -12.90
N TYR A 345 6.51 -5.66 -12.66
CA TYR A 345 6.63 -6.24 -11.33
C TYR A 345 8.09 -6.24 -10.85
N GLN A 346 8.24 -6.14 -9.54
CA GLN A 346 9.52 -6.10 -8.87
C GLN A 346 9.54 -6.97 -7.60
N ALA A 347 8.37 -7.22 -7.02
CA ALA A 347 8.25 -7.86 -5.73
C ALA A 347 7.03 -8.76 -5.65
N MET A 348 7.15 -9.76 -4.78
CA MET A 348 6.05 -10.58 -4.30
C MET A 348 5.77 -10.24 -2.84
N GLN A 349 4.49 -10.21 -2.50
CA GLN A 349 3.97 -10.16 -1.15
C GLN A 349 3.07 -11.39 -0.94
N LEU A 350 3.29 -12.13 0.13
CA LEU A 350 2.40 -13.19 0.59
C LEU A 350 1.90 -12.82 1.98
N SER A 351 0.60 -12.56 2.13
CA SER A 351 -0.03 -12.31 3.42
C SER A 351 -0.83 -13.53 3.87
N VAL A 352 -0.68 -13.89 5.15
CA VAL A 352 -1.37 -15.00 5.80
C VAL A 352 -2.03 -14.47 7.06
N VAL A 353 -3.35 -14.59 7.11
CA VAL A 353 -4.17 -14.06 8.20
C VAL A 353 -4.84 -15.20 8.95
N SER A 354 -4.83 -15.11 10.27
CA SER A 354 -5.58 -15.97 11.20
C SER A 354 -6.27 -15.13 12.27
N SER A 355 -6.96 -15.80 13.18
CA SER A 355 -7.72 -15.17 14.26
C SER A 355 -6.90 -14.25 15.20
N ASN A 356 -5.57 -14.37 15.24
CA ASN A 356 -4.71 -13.51 16.04
C ASN A 356 -3.37 -13.13 15.37
N LEU A 357 -3.27 -13.28 14.05
CA LEU A 357 -2.05 -13.02 13.30
C LEU A 357 -2.36 -12.46 11.92
N ASP A 358 -1.71 -11.36 11.55
CA ASP A 358 -1.47 -10.96 10.17
C ASP A 358 0.03 -11.07 9.92
N TRP A 359 0.42 -11.97 9.03
CA TRP A 359 1.79 -12.16 8.63
C TRP A 359 1.98 -11.85 7.16
N THR A 360 2.72 -10.79 6.86
CA THR A 360 3.11 -10.42 5.51
C THR A 360 4.57 -10.75 5.24
N ILE A 361 4.83 -11.42 4.11
CA ILE A 361 6.16 -11.84 3.66
C ILE A 361 6.46 -11.15 2.34
N PHE A 362 7.53 -10.36 2.29
CA PHE A 362 8.00 -9.68 1.10
C PHE A 362 9.23 -10.35 0.51
N GLY A 363 9.19 -10.64 -0.80
CA GLY A 363 10.27 -11.25 -1.55
C GLY A 363 10.52 -10.58 -2.90
N GLU A 364 11.61 -11.00 -3.55
CA GLU A 364 11.81 -10.76 -4.98
C GLU A 364 10.74 -11.53 -5.79
N LEU A 365 10.73 -11.41 -7.12
CA LEU A 365 9.80 -12.20 -7.95
C LEU A 365 10.15 -13.68 -8.03
N SER A 366 11.38 -14.07 -7.73
CA SER A 366 11.76 -15.47 -7.63
C SER A 366 12.63 -15.73 -6.39
N GLY A 367 12.50 -16.92 -5.84
CA GLY A 367 13.24 -17.30 -4.65
C GLY A 367 12.61 -18.44 -3.87
N VAL A 368 12.91 -18.44 -2.57
CA VAL A 368 12.49 -19.47 -1.61
C VAL A 368 11.92 -18.81 -0.38
N ILE A 369 10.75 -19.25 0.07
CA ILE A 369 10.20 -18.97 1.40
C ILE A 369 10.60 -20.13 2.32
N PRO A 370 11.55 -19.96 3.25
CA PRO A 370 11.94 -21.02 4.19
C PRO A 370 10.90 -21.17 5.32
N ASP A 371 11.03 -22.23 6.14
CA ASP A 371 10.28 -22.37 7.40
C ASP A 371 10.81 -21.38 8.44
N LEU A 372 10.35 -20.14 8.33
CA LEU A 372 10.68 -19.04 9.23
C LEU A 372 10.27 -19.39 10.67
N LYS A 373 11.27 -19.38 11.56
CA LYS A 373 11.12 -19.67 12.99
C LYS A 373 10.97 -18.40 13.79
N PHE A 374 10.13 -18.43 14.80
CA PHE A 374 10.09 -17.37 15.81
C PHE A 374 10.53 -17.92 17.18
N PRO A 375 10.88 -17.05 18.14
CA PRO A 375 11.01 -17.46 19.54
C PRO A 375 9.77 -18.23 20.00
N SER A 376 9.97 -19.29 20.80
CA SER A 376 8.88 -20.22 21.16
C SER A 376 7.70 -19.52 21.84
N ALA A 377 7.96 -18.52 22.69
CA ALA A 377 6.91 -17.73 23.34
C ALA A 377 5.96 -17.04 22.34
N ILE A 378 6.48 -16.64 21.17
CA ILE A 378 5.67 -16.09 20.08
C ILE A 378 5.01 -17.23 19.33
N GLU A 379 5.77 -18.22 18.83
CA GLU A 379 5.22 -19.33 18.03
C GLU A 379 4.06 -20.06 18.74
N ASP A 380 4.20 -20.33 20.04
CA ASP A 380 3.20 -21.04 20.85
C ASP A 380 1.90 -20.24 21.02
N SER A 381 1.94 -18.92 20.80
CA SER A 381 0.79 -18.03 20.91
C SER A 381 0.06 -17.77 19.59
N LEU A 382 0.66 -18.13 18.45
CA LEU A 382 0.07 -17.89 17.13
C LEU A 382 -0.99 -18.94 16.80
N SER A 383 -2.15 -18.48 16.33
CA SER A 383 -3.18 -19.35 15.80
C SER A 383 -2.71 -20.02 14.52
N THR A 384 -2.96 -21.32 14.41
CA THR A 384 -2.65 -22.12 13.23
C THR A 384 -3.82 -22.23 12.26
N GLN A 385 -5.00 -21.70 12.60
CA GLN A 385 -6.17 -21.71 11.74
C GLN A 385 -6.09 -20.53 10.77
N ILE A 386 -5.67 -20.81 9.54
CA ILE A 386 -5.60 -19.78 8.50
C ILE A 386 -7.01 -19.45 8.01
N GLU A 387 -7.33 -18.16 7.98
CA GLU A 387 -8.63 -17.61 7.57
C GLU A 387 -8.53 -16.95 6.20
N LYS A 388 -7.36 -16.40 5.85
CA LYS A 388 -7.13 -15.77 4.56
C LYS A 388 -5.67 -15.90 4.14
N VAL A 389 -5.47 -16.08 2.84
CA VAL A 389 -4.17 -15.99 2.18
C VAL A 389 -4.29 -15.02 1.01
N ASP A 390 -3.31 -14.15 0.85
CA ASP A 390 -3.23 -13.21 -0.27
C ASP A 390 -1.84 -13.29 -0.90
N LEU A 391 -1.78 -13.56 -2.20
CA LEU A 391 -0.57 -13.47 -3.01
C LEU A 391 -0.67 -12.25 -3.90
N THR A 392 0.20 -11.27 -3.69
CA THR A 392 0.26 -10.03 -4.47
C THR A 392 1.60 -9.92 -5.19
N LEU A 393 1.57 -9.65 -6.49
CA LEU A 393 2.73 -9.23 -7.30
C LEU A 393 2.61 -7.74 -7.56
N PHE A 394 3.66 -6.97 -7.29
CA PHE A 394 3.61 -5.52 -7.49
C PHE A 394 4.95 -4.93 -7.91
N GLY A 395 4.91 -3.72 -8.46
CA GLY A 395 6.10 -2.98 -8.82
C GLY A 395 5.82 -1.61 -9.39
N TYR A 396 6.89 -0.92 -9.74
CA TYR A 396 6.90 0.47 -10.19
C TYR A 396 7.67 0.63 -11.52
N TYR A 397 7.79 -0.46 -12.30
CA TYR A 397 8.50 -0.51 -13.59
C TYR A 397 10.00 -0.20 -13.54
N HIS A 398 10.67 -0.56 -12.44
CA HIS A 398 12.14 -0.49 -12.35
C HIS A 398 12.76 -1.89 -12.33
N ALA A 399 13.94 -2.05 -12.91
CA ALA A 399 14.62 -3.35 -12.98
C ALA A 399 15.34 -3.78 -11.68
N VAL A 400 15.26 -2.98 -10.61
CA VAL A 400 16.06 -3.13 -9.38
C VAL A 400 15.45 -4.09 -8.33
N GLY A 401 14.34 -4.75 -8.67
CA GLY A 401 13.69 -5.74 -7.79
C GLY A 401 13.19 -5.17 -6.46
N MET A 402 12.95 -6.06 -5.49
CA MET A 402 12.41 -5.73 -4.17
C MET A 402 13.38 -4.90 -3.32
N ASN A 403 14.69 -5.18 -3.38
CA ASN A 403 15.65 -4.38 -2.61
C ASN A 403 15.71 -2.92 -3.08
N GLY A 404 15.56 -2.65 -4.38
CA GLY A 404 15.44 -1.27 -4.86
C GLY A 404 14.17 -0.57 -4.37
N ILE A 405 13.06 -1.30 -4.24
CA ILE A 405 11.83 -0.76 -3.60
C ILE A 405 12.09 -0.40 -2.14
N ARG A 406 12.77 -1.27 -1.38
CA ARG A 406 13.10 -1.03 0.04
C ARG A 406 13.96 0.21 0.22
N GLU A 407 14.98 0.40 -0.61
CA GLU A 407 15.82 1.60 -0.60
C GLU A 407 15.01 2.87 -0.92
N ALA A 408 14.12 2.78 -1.90
CA ALA A 408 13.23 3.89 -2.24
C ALA A 408 12.29 4.24 -1.08
N TRP A 409 11.69 3.24 -0.41
CA TRP A 409 10.84 3.46 0.77
C TRP A 409 11.62 4.06 1.94
N ALA A 410 12.85 3.59 2.17
CA ALA A 410 13.71 4.14 3.21
C ALA A 410 14.03 5.62 2.95
N LYS A 411 14.31 5.98 1.70
CA LYS A 411 14.55 7.37 1.30
C LYS A 411 13.29 8.24 1.41
N ASP A 412 12.15 7.73 0.94
CA ASP A 412 10.85 8.43 0.95
C ASP A 412 10.43 8.75 2.40
N SER A 413 10.45 7.75 3.28
CA SER A 413 10.09 7.89 4.69
C SER A 413 10.98 8.86 5.47
N ARG A 414 12.24 9.03 5.06
CA ARG A 414 13.18 9.98 5.67
C ARG A 414 13.11 11.39 5.08
N SER A 415 12.41 11.59 3.97
CA SER A 415 12.38 12.87 3.27
C SER A 415 11.60 13.95 4.01
N GLY A 416 10.59 13.56 4.81
CA GLY A 416 9.62 14.47 5.41
C GLY A 416 8.69 15.16 4.40
N SER A 417 8.73 14.74 3.12
CA SER A 417 7.91 15.28 2.04
C SER A 417 6.63 14.45 1.88
N GLU A 418 5.49 15.12 1.81
CA GLU A 418 4.20 14.51 1.46
C GLU A 418 4.09 14.24 -0.06
N ILE A 419 4.91 14.92 -0.87
CA ILE A 419 5.07 14.61 -2.28
C ILE A 419 6.06 13.45 -2.40
N ARG A 420 5.55 12.28 -2.80
CA ARG A 420 6.36 11.06 -2.94
C ARG A 420 7.36 11.17 -4.08
N SER A 421 8.48 10.46 -3.94
CA SER A 421 9.50 10.31 -4.99
C SER A 421 8.92 9.85 -6.32
N ALA A 422 9.48 10.34 -7.44
CA ALA A 422 9.11 9.89 -8.79
C ALA A 422 9.33 8.39 -9.03
N TYR A 423 10.13 7.74 -8.17
CA TYR A 423 10.26 6.29 -8.15
C TYR A 423 8.90 5.59 -8.07
N PHE A 424 7.93 6.17 -7.36
CA PHE A 424 6.63 5.57 -7.11
C PHE A 424 5.52 6.01 -8.08
N ASP A 425 5.81 6.82 -9.10
CA ASP A 425 4.75 7.45 -9.91
C ASP A 425 3.94 6.40 -10.69
N ASN A 426 4.62 5.47 -11.36
CA ASN A 426 4.00 4.33 -12.01
C ASN A 426 3.79 3.20 -11.03
N TYR A 427 2.67 2.48 -11.10
CA TYR A 427 2.43 1.30 -10.27
C TYR A 427 1.67 0.24 -11.06
N VAL A 428 2.01 -1.02 -10.81
CA VAL A 428 1.26 -2.17 -11.33
C VAL A 428 1.15 -3.20 -10.22
N VAL A 429 -0.02 -3.83 -10.13
CA VAL A 429 -0.31 -4.85 -9.14
C VAL A 429 -1.25 -5.91 -9.70
N GLU A 430 -1.02 -7.17 -9.32
CA GLU A 430 -1.96 -8.28 -9.43
C GLU A 430 -2.03 -8.98 -8.07
N SER A 431 -3.22 -9.43 -7.67
CA SER A 431 -3.36 -10.24 -6.47
C SER A 431 -4.39 -11.35 -6.64
N ILE A 432 -4.15 -12.47 -5.95
CA ILE A 432 -5.14 -13.48 -5.66
C ILE A 432 -5.35 -13.53 -4.15
N THR A 433 -6.58 -13.34 -3.74
CA THR A 433 -7.02 -13.47 -2.36
C THR A 433 -7.89 -14.71 -2.23
N THR A 434 -7.61 -15.55 -1.23
CA THR A 434 -8.46 -16.68 -0.84
C THR A 434 -8.91 -16.49 0.60
N ASP A 435 -10.21 -16.28 0.80
CA ASP A 435 -10.85 -16.33 2.11
C ASP A 435 -11.34 -17.76 2.36
N ILE A 436 -10.96 -18.34 3.50
CA ILE A 436 -11.25 -19.72 3.90
C ILE A 436 -12.43 -19.69 4.88
N LYS A 437 -13.46 -20.49 4.63
CA LYS A 437 -14.72 -20.49 5.38
C LYS A 437 -14.77 -21.52 6.52
#